data_AF-A0A831Y1G1-F1
#
_entry.id   AF-A0A831Y1G1-F1
#
_cell.length_a   1.000
_cell.length_b   1.000
_cell.length_c   1.000
_cell.angle_alpha   90.00
_cell.angle_beta   90.00
_cell.angle_gamma   90.00
#
_symmetry.space_group_name_H-M   'P 1'
#
loop_
_entity.id
_entity.type
_entity.pdbx_description
1 polymer ?
#
loop_
_entity_poly.entity_id
_entity_poly.type
_entity_poly.pdbx_seq_one_letter_code
_entity_poly.pdbx_strand_id
1 'polypeptide(L)'
;MECPYFVEPGLAGSCMITRRDLERIAGAGIRHVITLAEDWELREYGGWGGADELRAALALLGIKWLHWPTPDGRPPADLQALARITASLARLGG
;
A
#
# COMPACT_ATOMS: atom_id res chain seq x y z
N MET A 1 -2.19 9.35 -14.68
CA MET A 1 -1.29 9.64 -13.54
C MET A 1 -0.40 8.42 -13.38
N GLU A 2 0.92 8.61 -13.24
CA GLU A 2 1.84 7.49 -13.02
C GLU A 2 1.88 7.15 -11.53
N CYS A 3 1.80 5.86 -11.21
CA CYS A 3 1.78 5.34 -9.85
C CYS A 3 3.06 4.52 -9.59
N PRO A 4 3.67 4.58 -8.39
CA PRO A 4 3.34 5.49 -7.29
C PRO A 4 3.79 6.94 -7.57
N TYR A 5 3.16 7.91 -6.90
CA TYR A 5 3.53 9.32 -6.94
C TYR A 5 3.82 9.84 -5.53
N PHE A 6 4.90 10.58 -5.34
CA PHE A 6 5.27 11.15 -4.05
C PHE A 6 4.48 12.42 -3.77
N VAL A 7 3.88 12.48 -2.58
CA VAL A 7 3.14 13.66 -2.10
C VAL A 7 4.06 14.55 -1.27
N GLU A 8 4.99 13.93 -0.53
CA GLU A 8 6.06 14.58 0.23
C GLU A 8 7.25 13.60 0.38
N PRO A 9 8.43 14.05 0.83
CA PRO A 9 9.54 13.15 1.10
C PRO A 9 9.13 12.02 2.06
N GLY A 10 9.30 10.78 1.63
CA GLY A 10 8.96 9.59 2.43
C GLY A 10 7.49 9.16 2.39
N LEU A 11 6.61 9.85 1.66
CA LEU A 11 5.20 9.47 1.51
C LEU A 11 4.74 9.51 0.05
N ALA A 12 4.20 8.39 -0.42
CA ALA A 12 3.66 8.24 -1.76
C ALA A 12 2.23 7.69 -1.75
N GLY A 13 1.44 8.15 -2.71
CA GLY A 13 0.18 7.55 -3.10
C GLY A 13 0.35 6.58 -4.25
N SER A 14 -0.56 5.61 -4.38
CA SER A 14 -0.59 4.70 -5.52
C SER A 14 -2.02 4.33 -5.89
N CYS A 15 -2.16 3.93 -7.14
CA CYS A 15 -3.28 3.18 -7.68
C CYS A 15 -3.32 1.76 -7.06
N MET A 16 -4.33 0.97 -7.45
CA MET A 16 -4.37 -0.47 -7.16
C MET A 16 -3.03 -1.12 -7.52
N ILE A 17 -2.43 -1.80 -6.55
CA ILE A 17 -1.14 -2.45 -6.73
C ILE A 17 -1.30 -3.71 -7.57
N THR A 18 -0.47 -3.88 -8.58
CA THR A 18 -0.39 -5.08 -9.42
C THR A 18 1.00 -5.71 -9.30
N ARG A 19 1.16 -6.93 -9.82
CA ARG A 19 2.47 -7.60 -9.85
C ARG A 19 3.55 -6.78 -10.56
N ARG A 20 3.17 -5.99 -11.58
CA ARG A 20 4.11 -5.15 -12.35
C ARG A 20 4.61 -3.92 -11.59
N ASP A 21 3.95 -3.57 -10.50
CA ASP A 21 4.30 -2.39 -9.70
C ASP A 21 5.33 -2.73 -8.62
N LEU A 22 5.48 -4.00 -8.26
CA LEU A 22 6.37 -4.46 -7.20
C LEU A 22 7.81 -3.99 -7.36
N GLU A 23 8.40 -4.19 -8.55
CA GLU A 23 9.78 -3.76 -8.83
C GLU A 23 9.93 -2.24 -8.76
N ARG A 24 8.90 -1.50 -9.22
CA ARG A 24 8.88 -0.04 -9.18
C ARG A 24 8.78 0.49 -7.76
N ILE A 25 7.92 -0.12 -6.94
CA ILE A 25 7.74 0.22 -5.53
C ILE A 25 9.05 -0.03 -4.76
N ALA A 26 9.66 -1.21 -4.95
CA ALA A 26 10.94 -1.54 -4.33
C ALA A 26 12.07 -0.60 -4.80
N GLY A 27 12.16 -0.33 -6.12
CA GLY A 27 13.15 0.57 -6.72
C GLY A 27 12.99 2.03 -6.28
N ALA A 28 11.78 2.45 -5.92
CA ALA A 28 11.50 3.76 -5.34
C ALA A 28 11.90 3.87 -3.85
N GLY A 29 12.46 2.81 -3.25
CA GLY A 29 12.89 2.79 -1.85
C GLY A 29 11.74 2.69 -0.85
N ILE A 30 10.53 2.32 -1.29
CA ILE A 30 9.36 2.17 -0.41
C ILE A 30 9.58 0.95 0.50
N ARG A 31 9.61 1.18 1.81
CA ARG A 31 9.81 0.13 2.84
C ARG A 31 8.53 -0.35 3.51
N HIS A 32 7.46 0.44 3.43
CA HIS A 32 6.18 0.16 4.05
C HIS A 32 5.06 0.44 3.04
N VAL A 33 4.13 -0.50 2.90
CA VAL A 33 2.93 -0.35 2.07
C VAL A 33 1.71 -0.47 2.97
N ILE A 34 0.77 0.45 2.78
CA ILE A 34 -0.56 0.38 3.38
C ILE A 34 -1.57 0.23 2.24
N THR A 35 -2.40 -0.80 2.28
CA THR A 35 -3.47 -0.99 1.30
C THR A 35 -4.83 -0.70 1.91
N LEU A 36 -5.60 0.13 1.22
CA LEU A 36 -6.99 0.41 1.57
C LEU A 36 -7.98 -0.54 0.89
N ALA A 37 -7.57 -1.15 -0.22
CA ALA A 37 -8.39 -2.08 -0.98
C ALA A 37 -8.85 -3.26 -0.12
N GLU A 38 -10.13 -3.59 -0.22
CA GLU A 38 -10.69 -4.83 0.28
C GLU A 38 -10.10 -6.04 -0.45
N ASP A 39 -10.22 -7.21 0.16
CA ASP A 39 -9.64 -8.43 -0.38
C ASP A 39 -10.21 -8.80 -1.77
N TRP A 40 -11.51 -8.56 -1.98
CA TRP A 40 -12.15 -8.80 -3.28
C TRP A 40 -11.60 -7.87 -4.37
N GLU A 41 -11.30 -6.60 -4.04
CA GLU A 41 -10.71 -5.63 -4.98
C GLU A 41 -9.28 -6.01 -5.36
N LEU A 42 -8.50 -6.54 -4.42
CA LEU A 42 -7.15 -7.06 -4.71
C LEU A 42 -7.22 -8.22 -5.71
N ARG A 43 -8.26 -9.06 -5.63
CA ARG A 43 -8.47 -10.16 -6.58
C ARG A 43 -8.91 -9.66 -7.94
N GLU A 44 -9.96 -8.86 -7.98
CA GLU A 44 -10.61 -8.43 -9.22
C GLU A 44 -9.77 -7.41 -9.99
N TYR A 45 -9.19 -6.43 -9.30
CA TYR A 45 -8.50 -5.31 -9.95
C TYR A 45 -6.98 -5.40 -9.86
N GLY A 46 -6.44 -6.00 -8.78
CA GLY A 46 -5.00 -6.18 -8.60
C GLY A 46 -4.42 -7.43 -9.26
N GLY A 47 -5.28 -8.40 -9.62
CA GLY A 47 -4.87 -9.69 -10.19
C GLY A 47 -4.16 -10.61 -9.20
N TRP A 48 -4.41 -10.41 -7.91
CA TRP A 48 -3.90 -11.26 -6.81
C TRP A 48 -4.88 -12.40 -6.50
N GLY A 49 -4.41 -13.46 -5.86
CA GLY A 49 -5.24 -14.49 -5.24
C GLY A 49 -5.90 -14.03 -3.94
N GLY A 50 -5.63 -12.78 -3.52
CA GLY A 50 -6.10 -12.13 -2.31
C GLY A 50 -4.97 -11.46 -1.54
N ALA A 51 -5.31 -10.95 -0.36
CA ALA A 51 -4.44 -10.29 0.61
C ALA A 51 -3.21 -11.13 0.96
N ASP A 52 -3.38 -12.44 1.14
CA ASP A 52 -2.29 -13.34 1.52
C ASP A 52 -1.21 -13.44 0.44
N GLU A 53 -1.59 -13.46 -0.83
CA GLU A 53 -0.62 -13.51 -1.93
C GLU A 53 0.15 -12.20 -2.04
N LEU A 54 -0.54 -11.06 -1.96
CA LEU A 54 0.09 -9.75 -1.97
C LEU A 54 1.06 -9.60 -0.78
N ARG A 55 0.67 -10.04 0.42
CA ARG A 55 1.55 -10.05 1.61
C ARG A 55 2.84 -10.79 1.33
N ALA A 56 2.74 -12.01 0.79
CA ALA A 56 3.89 -12.85 0.51
C ALA A 56 4.83 -12.18 -0.51
N ALA A 57 4.27 -11.60 -1.57
CA ALA A 57 5.03 -10.91 -2.60
C ALA A 57 5.77 -9.67 -2.07
N LEU A 58 5.12 -8.85 -1.25
CA LEU A 58 5.76 -7.69 -0.59
C LEU A 58 6.85 -8.13 0.40
N ALA A 59 6.61 -9.20 1.16
CA ALA A 59 7.56 -9.72 2.12
C ALA A 59 8.86 -10.22 1.47
N LEU A 60 8.78 -10.83 0.27
CA LEU A 60 9.97 -11.24 -0.50
C LEU A 60 10.87 -10.05 -0.90
N LEU A 61 10.31 -8.85 -0.97
CA LEU A 61 11.02 -7.61 -1.26
C LEU A 61 11.48 -6.87 0.00
N GLY A 62 11.28 -7.45 1.19
CA GLY A 62 11.55 -6.81 2.47
C GLY A 62 10.62 -5.64 2.80
N ILE A 63 9.49 -5.52 2.08
CA ILE A 63 8.50 -4.46 2.29
C ILE A 63 7.51 -4.91 3.36
N LYS A 64 7.37 -4.11 4.41
CA LYS A 64 6.36 -4.36 5.45
C LYS A 64 4.98 -3.92 4.97
N TRP A 65 3.96 -4.70 5.29
CA TRP A 65 2.60 -4.45 4.80
C TRP A 65 1.60 -4.30 5.94
N LEU A 66 0.74 -3.29 5.82
CA LEU A 66 -0.46 -3.11 6.63
C LEU A 66 -1.68 -3.15 5.72
N HIS A 67 -2.54 -4.14 5.93
CA HIS A 67 -3.82 -4.22 5.24
C HIS A 67 -4.90 -3.51 6.07
N TRP A 68 -5.45 -2.42 5.54
CA TRP A 68 -6.49 -1.63 6.18
C TRP A 68 -7.73 -1.52 5.26
N PRO A 69 -8.47 -2.64 5.07
CA PRO A 69 -9.58 -2.68 4.13
C PRO A 69 -10.61 -1.60 4.46
N THR A 70 -10.92 -0.78 3.46
CA THR A 70 -11.80 0.38 3.55
C THR A 70 -12.75 0.30 2.36
N PRO A 71 -14.08 0.15 2.59
CA PRO A 71 -15.04 0.09 1.50
C PRO A 71 -14.97 1.33 0.62
N ASP A 72 -15.13 1.13 -0.69
CA ASP A 72 -15.08 2.24 -1.64
C ASP A 72 -16.13 3.33 -1.30
N GLY A 73 -15.75 4.58 -1.50
CA GLY A 73 -16.55 5.75 -1.13
C GLY A 73 -16.76 5.97 0.38
N ARG A 74 -16.11 5.20 1.26
CA ARG A 74 -16.19 5.37 2.72
C ARG A 74 -14.84 5.77 3.32
N PRO A 75 -14.84 6.56 4.42
CA PRO A 75 -13.62 6.79 5.17
C PRO A 75 -13.19 5.51 5.91
N PRO A 76 -11.87 5.33 6.17
CA PRO A 76 -11.36 4.26 7.03
C PRO A 76 -12.01 4.29 8.43
N ALA A 77 -12.34 3.10 8.97
CA ALA A 77 -13.05 2.96 10.24
C ALA A 77 -12.39 3.67 11.44
N ASP A 78 -11.04 3.68 11.51
CA ASP A 78 -10.28 4.53 12.44
C ASP A 78 -9.26 5.37 11.66
N LEU A 79 -9.79 6.41 11.00
CA LEU A 79 -8.99 7.36 10.23
C LEU A 79 -7.88 8.02 11.07
N GLN A 80 -8.11 8.27 12.36
CA GLN A 80 -7.13 8.93 13.22
C GLN A 80 -5.96 8.02 13.59
N ALA A 81 -6.21 6.72 13.83
CA ALA A 81 -5.14 5.76 14.00
C ALA A 81 -4.34 5.57 12.71
N LEU A 82 -5.04 5.42 11.58
CA LEU A 82 -4.39 5.25 10.28
C LEU A 82 -3.49 6.44 9.93
N ALA A 83 -3.99 7.68 10.10
CA ALA A 83 -3.20 8.89 9.86
C ALA A 83 -1.95 8.95 10.75
N ARG A 84 -2.07 8.60 12.04
CA ARG A 84 -0.94 8.56 12.97
C ARG A 84 0.11 7.51 12.57
N ILE A 85 -0.32 6.32 12.15
CA ILE A 85 0.57 5.27 11.66
C ILE A 85 1.30 5.74 10.40
N THR A 86 0.57 6.24 9.40
CA THR A 86 1.15 6.74 8.14
C THR A 86 2.18 7.84 8.40
N ALA A 87 1.85 8.84 9.24
CA ALA A 87 2.78 9.92 9.59
C ALA A 87 4.01 9.40 10.34
N SER A 88 3.86 8.39 11.20
CA SER A 88 4.99 7.76 11.88
C SER A 88 5.91 7.03 10.89
N LEU A 89 5.35 6.31 9.93
CA LEU A 89 6.10 5.56 8.92
C LEU A 89 6.83 6.49 7.95
N ALA A 90 6.18 7.58 7.51
CA ALA A 90 6.80 8.58 6.63
C ALA A 90 8.06 9.18 7.27
N ARG A 91 8.02 9.51 8.57
CA ARG A 91 9.18 10.04 9.32
C ARG A 91 10.34 9.04 9.48
N LEU A 92 10.05 7.74 9.47
CA LEU A 92 11.08 6.68 9.51
C LEU A 92 11.65 6.36 8.12
N GLY A 93 10.97 6.81 7.06
CA GLY A 93 11.38 6.61 5.67
C GLY A 93 12.33 7.69 5.14
N GLY A 94 12.28 8.89 5.73
CA GLY A 94 13.17 10.02 5.41
C GLY A 94 14.57 9.93 6.00
#